data_AF-A0A3Z2UNK0-F1
#
_entry.id   AF-A0A3Z2UNK0-F1
#
_cell.length_a   1.000
_cell.length_b   1.000
_cell.length_c   1.000
_cell.angle_alpha   90.00
_cell.angle_beta   90.00
_cell.angle_gamma   90.00
#
_symmetry.space_group_name_H-M   'P 1'
#
loop_
_entity.id
_entity.type
_entity.pdbx_description
1 polymer ?
#
loop_
_entity_poly.entity_id
_entity_poly.type
_entity_poly.pdbx_seq_one_letter_code
_entity_poly.pdbx_strand_id
1 'polypeptide(L)'
;MSVTIKDDRLRTIATFDGKTLKDDRLRAIATFDGKALKDDRLRTIATFDGKSLKDDRLRTIATFDGKTLKDDRLRTIATFDGKTLKDDRLRTIATVNGNVSIVVLAFAARLF
;
A
#
# COMPACT_ATOMS: atom_id res chain seq x y z
N MET A 1 -20.70 -4.30 -6.66
CA MET A 1 -21.26 -4.56 -5.32
C MET A 1 -20.52 -3.72 -4.29
N SER A 2 -21.17 -3.28 -3.19
CA SER A 2 -20.55 -2.43 -2.16
C SER A 2 -19.98 -3.23 -0.99
N VAL A 3 -19.19 -4.27 -1.27
CA VAL A 3 -18.63 -5.13 -0.22
C VAL A 3 -17.69 -4.32 0.66
N THR A 4 -17.97 -4.30 1.96
CA THR A 4 -17.10 -3.70 2.97
C THR A 4 -16.77 -4.76 4.01
N ILE A 5 -15.50 -5.06 4.21
CA ILE A 5 -15.02 -5.93 5.27
C ILE A 5 -14.37 -5.07 6.35
N LYS A 6 -14.71 -5.36 7.60
CA LYS A 6 -14.05 -4.84 8.79
C LYS A 6 -13.75 -6.02 9.70
N ASP A 7 -12.47 -6.27 9.92
CA ASP A 7 -11.96 -7.28 10.84
C ASP A 7 -10.74 -6.69 11.56
N ASP A 8 -10.12 -7.41 12.49
CA ASP A 8 -8.93 -6.96 13.21
C ASP A 8 -7.75 -7.96 13.08
N ARG A 9 -8.01 -9.14 12.51
CA ARG A 9 -7.15 -10.33 12.62
C ARG A 9 -7.19 -11.23 11.39
N LEU A 10 -7.61 -10.74 10.23
CA LEU A 10 -7.46 -11.50 9.00
C LEU A 10 -5.99 -11.89 8.82
N ARG A 11 -5.73 -13.10 8.34
CA ARG A 11 -4.35 -13.55 8.10
C ARG A 11 -3.97 -13.31 6.66
N THR A 12 -4.76 -13.88 5.76
CA THR A 12 -4.48 -13.87 4.33
C THR A 12 -5.78 -13.68 3.57
N ILE A 13 -5.74 -12.86 2.55
CA ILE A 13 -6.78 -12.78 1.53
C ILE A 13 -6.16 -13.16 0.19
N ALA A 14 -6.75 -14.13 -0.51
CA ALA A 14 -6.33 -14.43 -1.87
C ALA A 14 -6.76 -13.27 -2.79
N THR A 15 -8.06 -13.02 -2.87
CA THR A 15 -8.63 -11.94 -3.67
C THR A 15 -9.65 -11.17 -2.86
N PHE A 16 -9.54 -9.86 -2.84
CA PHE A 16 -10.61 -8.96 -2.44
C PHE A 16 -11.10 -8.22 -3.68
N ASP A 17 -12.37 -8.41 -4.03
CA ASP A 17 -13.10 -7.58 -4.99
C ASP A 17 -14.24 -6.89 -4.22
N GLY A 18 -14.09 -5.60 -3.98
CA GLY A 18 -15.05 -4.89 -3.15
C GLY A 18 -14.82 -3.39 -3.05
N LYS A 19 -15.61 -2.74 -2.20
CA LYS A 19 -15.49 -1.30 -1.98
C LYS A 19 -14.38 -0.98 -0.98
N THR A 20 -14.40 -1.62 0.19
CA THR A 20 -13.52 -1.26 1.30
C THR A 20 -13.10 -2.47 2.12
N LEU A 21 -11.81 -2.59 2.39
CA LEU A 21 -11.27 -3.54 3.37
C LEU A 21 -10.60 -2.73 4.47
N LYS A 22 -11.05 -2.94 5.71
CA LYS A 22 -10.37 -2.47 6.91
C LYS A 22 -9.97 -3.69 7.73
N ASP A 23 -8.69 -3.81 8.01
CA ASP A 23 -8.17 -4.75 9.00
C ASP A 23 -7.14 -4.01 9.88
N ASP A 24 -6.58 -4.67 10.88
CA ASP A 24 -5.56 -4.10 11.78
C ASP A 24 -4.27 -4.96 11.77
N ARG A 25 -4.34 -6.22 11.28
CA ARG A 25 -3.29 -7.25 11.39
C ARG A 25 -3.22 -8.19 10.20
N LEU A 26 -3.70 -7.77 9.02
CA LEU A 26 -3.60 -8.58 7.80
C LEU A 26 -2.14 -8.89 7.53
N ARG A 27 -1.80 -10.13 7.16
CA ARG A 27 -0.40 -10.47 6.83
C ARG A 27 -0.16 -10.29 5.35
N ALA A 28 -1.06 -10.80 4.52
CA ALA A 28 -0.89 -10.80 3.08
C ALA A 28 -2.21 -10.66 2.34
N ILE A 29 -2.17 -9.98 1.21
CA ILE A 29 -3.20 -10.03 0.18
C ILE A 29 -2.55 -10.27 -1.17
N ALA A 30 -3.03 -11.26 -1.93
CA ALA A 30 -2.48 -11.49 -3.27
C ALA A 30 -3.02 -10.43 -4.23
N THR A 31 -4.34 -10.29 -4.32
CA THR A 31 -4.97 -9.28 -5.17
C THR A 31 -6.00 -8.47 -4.38
N PHE A 32 -5.82 -7.16 -4.38
CA PHE A 32 -6.83 -6.20 -3.97
C PHE A 32 -7.34 -5.47 -5.21
N ASP A 33 -8.64 -5.61 -5.50
CA ASP A 33 -9.38 -4.79 -6.45
C ASP A 33 -10.49 -4.07 -5.65
N GLY A 34 -10.35 -2.76 -5.50
CA GLY A 34 -11.37 -2.01 -4.78
C GLY A 34 -11.09 -0.53 -4.60
N LYS A 35 -11.91 0.16 -3.80
CA LYS A 35 -11.73 1.61 -3.62
C LYS A 35 -10.72 1.94 -2.53
N ALA A 36 -10.80 1.28 -1.38
CA ALA A 36 -10.00 1.65 -0.22
C ALA A 36 -9.54 0.42 0.58
N LEU A 37 -8.24 0.34 0.83
CA LEU A 37 -7.63 -0.59 1.78
C LEU A 37 -7.07 0.22 2.96
N LYS A 38 -7.49 -0.13 4.17
CA LYS A 38 -6.85 0.34 5.40
C LYS A 38 -6.40 -0.86 6.22
N ASP A 39 -5.13 -0.93 6.54
CA ASP A 39 -4.61 -1.83 7.55
C ASP A 39 -3.64 -1.06 8.48
N ASP A 40 -3.14 -1.69 9.53
CA ASP A 40 -2.15 -1.08 10.42
C ASP A 40 -0.83 -1.90 10.44
N ARG A 41 -0.84 -3.15 9.95
CA ARG A 41 0.26 -4.12 10.03
C ARG A 41 0.35 -5.06 8.82
N LEU A 42 -0.12 -4.62 7.65
CA LEU A 42 -0.01 -5.39 6.43
C LEU A 42 1.45 -5.68 6.15
N ARG A 43 1.80 -6.89 5.72
CA ARG A 43 3.21 -7.18 5.37
C ARG A 43 3.41 -7.12 3.87
N THR A 44 2.50 -7.72 3.12
CA THR A 44 2.70 -7.93 1.69
C THR A 44 1.41 -7.76 0.91
N ILE A 45 1.52 -7.03 -0.20
CA ILE A 45 0.55 -7.06 -1.29
C ILE A 45 1.27 -7.49 -2.56
N ALA A 46 0.73 -8.46 -3.30
CA ALA A 46 1.25 -8.71 -4.64
C ALA A 46 0.71 -7.65 -5.60
N THR A 47 -0.61 -7.52 -5.74
CA THR A 47 -1.25 -6.53 -6.61
C THR A 47 -2.28 -5.71 -5.86
N PHE A 48 -2.13 -4.39 -5.92
CA PHE A 48 -3.15 -3.44 -5.53
C PHE A 48 -3.66 -2.72 -6.77
N ASP A 49 -4.95 -2.83 -7.04
CA ASP A 49 -5.71 -2.01 -7.98
C ASP A 49 -6.80 -1.27 -7.18
N GLY A 50 -6.70 0.05 -7.13
CA GLY A 50 -7.72 0.82 -6.44
C GLY A 50 -7.49 2.31 -6.31
N LYS A 51 -8.26 2.97 -5.45
CA LYS A 51 -8.10 4.42 -5.26
C LYS A 51 -7.08 4.75 -4.18
N SER A 52 -7.19 4.13 -3.01
CA SER A 52 -6.38 4.47 -1.85
C SER A 52 -5.98 3.25 -1.04
N LEU A 53 -4.70 3.20 -0.71
CA LEU A 53 -4.15 2.30 0.29
C LEU A 53 -3.55 3.12 1.41
N LYS A 54 -3.95 2.79 2.64
CA LYS A 54 -3.32 3.28 3.85
C LYS A 54 -2.90 2.11 4.71
N ASP A 55 -1.62 2.03 5.06
CA ASP A 55 -1.12 1.14 6.10
C ASP A 55 -0.14 1.92 6.99
N ASP A 56 0.30 1.32 8.09
CA ASP A 56 1.30 1.93 8.97
C ASP A 56 2.62 1.13 8.97
N ARG A 57 2.63 -0.12 8.48
CA ARG A 57 3.76 -1.04 8.58
C ARG A 57 3.94 -1.96 7.38
N LEU A 58 3.52 -1.52 6.20
CA LEU A 58 3.63 -2.29 4.98
C LEU A 58 5.09 -2.57 4.71
N ARG A 59 5.42 -3.77 4.24
CA ARG A 59 6.83 -4.07 3.89
C ARG A 59 7.03 -4.05 2.40
N THR A 60 6.12 -4.69 1.67
CA THR A 60 6.31 -4.93 0.24
C THR A 60 5.01 -4.80 -0.51
N ILE A 61 5.08 -4.10 -1.64
CA ILE A 61 4.10 -4.17 -2.71
C ILE A 61 4.83 -4.58 -3.99
N ALA A 62 4.34 -5.59 -4.71
CA ALA A 62 4.91 -5.87 -6.03
C ALA A 62 4.39 -4.84 -7.04
N THR A 63 3.07 -4.73 -7.20
CA THR A 63 2.44 -3.76 -8.11
C THR A 63 1.42 -2.91 -7.37
N PHE A 64 1.60 -1.59 -7.42
CA PHE A 64 0.60 -0.62 -7.02
C PHE A 64 0.06 0.08 -8.28
N ASP A 65 -1.22 -0.08 -8.53
CA ASP A 65 -2.01 0.72 -9.48
C ASP A 65 -3.10 1.45 -8.70
N GLY A 66 -2.98 2.77 -8.59
CA GLY A 66 -4.01 3.54 -7.93
C GLY A 66 -3.73 5.02 -7.79
N LYS A 67 -4.52 5.73 -6.99
CA LYS A 67 -4.33 7.19 -6.85
C LYS A 67 -3.35 7.54 -5.75
N THR A 68 -3.50 6.93 -4.58
CA THR A 68 -2.77 7.33 -3.37
C THR A 68 -2.32 6.13 -2.56
N LEU A 69 -1.01 6.06 -2.32
CA LEU A 69 -0.40 5.19 -1.34
C LEU A 69 0.08 6.03 -0.15
N LYS A 70 -0.38 5.69 1.05
CA LYS A 70 0.20 6.20 2.29
C LYS A 70 0.64 5.03 3.16
N ASP A 71 1.89 5.04 3.56
CA ASP A 71 2.40 4.14 4.59
C ASP A 71 3.37 4.91 5.52
N ASP A 72 3.82 4.29 6.61
CA ASP A 72 4.82 4.89 7.51
C ASP A 72 6.13 4.07 7.53
N ARG A 73 6.14 2.83 7.03
CA ARG A 73 7.29 1.91 7.11
C ARG A 73 7.50 1.04 5.86
N LEU A 74 7.02 1.48 4.71
CA LEU A 74 7.15 0.76 3.47
C LEU A 74 8.62 0.53 3.18
N ARG A 75 8.99 -0.67 2.76
CA ARG A 75 10.38 -0.95 2.40
C ARG A 75 10.57 -0.94 0.90
N THR A 76 9.68 -1.61 0.19
CA THR A 76 9.87 -1.90 -1.23
C THR A 76 8.58 -1.82 -2.01
N ILE A 77 8.64 -1.14 -3.16
CA ILE A 77 7.65 -1.24 -4.24
C ILE A 77 8.39 -1.69 -5.50
N ALA A 78 7.90 -2.71 -6.20
CA ALA A 78 8.51 -3.05 -7.50
C ALA A 78 8.02 -2.09 -8.59
N THR A 79 6.71 -1.98 -8.78
CA THR A 79 6.09 -1.06 -9.75
C THR A 79 5.09 -0.17 -9.05
N PHE A 80 5.24 1.14 -9.23
CA PHE A 80 4.30 2.15 -8.78
C PHE A 80 3.69 2.87 -9.98
N ASP A 81 2.38 2.73 -10.17
CA ASP A 81 1.57 3.53 -11.07
C ASP A 81 0.53 4.28 -10.24
N GLY A 82 0.70 5.59 -10.10
CA GLY A 82 -0.24 6.39 -9.33
C GLY A 82 0.11 7.84 -9.22
N LYS A 83 -0.67 8.61 -8.45
CA LYS A 83 -0.50 10.08 -8.37
C LYS A 83 0.30 10.52 -7.16
N THR A 84 0.12 9.85 -6.03
CA THR A 84 0.71 10.26 -4.76
C THR A 84 1.22 9.07 -3.98
N LEU A 85 2.47 9.18 -3.56
CA LEU A 85 3.14 8.25 -2.68
C LEU A 85 3.68 9.02 -1.48
N LYS A 86 3.17 8.70 -0.29
CA LYS A 86 3.70 9.24 0.97
C LYS A 86 4.15 8.10 1.85
N ASP A 87 5.41 8.10 2.23
CA ASP A 87 5.93 7.14 3.20
C ASP A 87 7.12 7.69 4.00
N ASP A 88 7.24 7.30 5.27
CA ASP A 88 8.30 7.84 6.13
C ASP A 88 9.64 7.06 6.02
N ARG A 89 9.65 5.83 5.49
CA ARG A 89 10.83 4.94 5.53
C ARG A 89 11.09 4.16 4.23
N LEU A 90 10.51 4.61 3.12
CA LEU A 90 10.59 3.96 1.84
C LEU A 90 12.03 3.84 1.40
N ARG A 91 12.46 2.62 1.11
CA ARG A 91 13.85 2.34 0.77
C ARG A 91 14.05 2.17 -0.72
N THR A 92 13.09 1.58 -1.42
CA THR A 92 13.27 1.19 -2.82
C THR A 92 11.95 1.25 -3.58
N ILE A 93 12.01 1.89 -4.76
CA ILE A 93 11.02 1.73 -5.83
C ILE A 93 11.82 1.33 -7.08
N ALA A 94 11.46 0.21 -7.73
CA ALA A 94 12.19 -0.21 -8.93
C ALA A 94 11.73 0.56 -10.18
N THR A 95 10.41 0.69 -10.36
CA THR A 95 9.80 1.37 -11.51
C THR A 95 8.69 2.30 -11.04
N VAL A 96 8.69 3.52 -11.59
CA VAL A 96 7.62 4.51 -11.41
C VAL A 96 7.05 4.87 -12.77
N ASN A 97 5.75 4.69 -12.94
CA ASN A 97 5.02 5.03 -14.15
C ASN A 97 4.23 6.33 -13.93
N GLY A 98 4.27 7.22 -14.93
CA GLY A 98 3.49 8.46 -14.92
C GLY A 98 4.06 9.61 -14.07
N ASN A 99 3.26 10.65 -13.91
CA ASN A 99 3.62 11.84 -13.11
C ASN A 99 3.26 11.60 -11.64
N VAL A 100 4.27 11.30 -10.82
CA VAL A 100 4.08 10.93 -9.41
C VAL A 100 4.59 12.01 -8.47
N SER A 101 3.78 12.39 -7.49
CA SER A 101 4.23 13.14 -6.32
C SER A 101 4.69 12.16 -5.24
N ILE A 102 6.00 12.08 -5.02
CA ILE A 102 6.61 11.24 -3.99
C ILE A 102 7.06 12.13 -2.84
N VAL A 103 6.52 11.87 -1.66
CA VAL A 103 6.94 12.50 -0.40
C VAL A 103 7.47 11.41 0.51
N VAL A 104 8.80 11.30 0.57
CA VAL A 104 9.45 10.46 1.57
C VAL A 104 9.95 11.33 2.70
N LEU A 105 9.44 11.14 3.92
CA LEU A 105 10.03 11.77 5.12
C LEU A 105 11.32 11.02 5.47
N ALA A 106 12.31 11.09 4.59
CA ALA A 106 13.66 10.70 4.94
C ALA A 106 14.10 11.65 6.06
N PHE A 107 14.40 11.10 7.24
CA PHE A 107 15.32 11.78 8.16
C PHE A 107 16.47 12.25 7.29
N ALA A 108 16.66 13.57 7.18
CA ALA A 108 17.70 14.15 6.37
C ALA A 108 19.02 13.48 6.75
N ALA A 109 19.46 12.51 5.95
CA ALA A 109 20.80 11.97 6.01
C ALA A 109 21.68 13.07 5.41
N ARG A 110 21.96 14.06 6.25
CA ARG A 110 23.25 14.71 6.39
C ARG A 110 24.07 14.67 5.10
N LEU A 111 23.80 15.61 4.20
CA LEU A 111 24.82 16.14 3.30
C LEU A 111 25.92 16.74 4.19
N PHE A 112 26.97 15.97 4.43
CA PHE A 112 28.32 16.45 4.69
C PHE A 112 29.27 15.61 3.84
#